data_AF-A0A834MMX4-F1
#
_entry.id   AF-A0A834MMX4-F1
#
_cell.length_a   1.000
_cell.length_b   1.000
_cell.length_c   1.000
_cell.angle_alpha   90.00
_cell.angle_beta   90.00
_cell.angle_gamma   90.00
#
_symmetry.space_group_name_H-M   'P 1'
#
loop_
_entity.id
_entity.type
_entity.pdbx_description
1 polymer ?
#
loop_
_entity_poly.entity_id
_entity_poly.type
_entity_poly.pdbx_seq_one_letter_code
_entity_poly.pdbx_strand_id
1 'polypeptide(L)'
;MHCFLQLLALAWNANEILLESSIGTTRALFESPWYQHDKDCQYMVNFMLMRCNRPLTMSIGPFGLMSIDMALSRLKLSYTCVTVLQARTG
;
A
#
# COMPACT_ATOMS: atom_id res chain seq x y z
N MET A 1 -6.19 11.61 20.22
CA MET A 1 -4.87 11.41 19.56
C MET A 1 -4.54 9.94 19.25
N HIS A 2 -4.95 8.96 20.08
CA HIS A 2 -4.61 7.54 19.88
C HIS A 2 -5.10 6.96 18.53
N CYS A 3 -6.32 7.28 18.08
CA CYS A 3 -6.84 6.78 16.79
C CYS A 3 -6.03 7.25 15.57
N PHE A 4 -5.40 8.42 15.65
CA PHE A 4 -4.59 8.94 14.55
C PHE A 4 -3.26 8.18 14.42
N LEU A 5 -2.62 7.89 15.56
CA LEU A 5 -1.42 7.05 15.61
C LEU A 5 -1.70 5.65 15.07
N GLN A 6 -2.86 5.06 15.39
CA GLN A 6 -3.26 3.76 14.85
C GLN A 6 -3.45 3.79 13.32
N LEU A 7 -4.09 4.83 12.78
CA LEU A 7 -4.23 5.03 11.34
C LEU A 7 -2.88 5.19 10.63
N LEU A 8 -1.97 5.97 11.22
CA LEU A 8 -0.65 6.21 10.65
C LEU A 8 0.24 4.96 10.72
N ALA A 9 0.23 4.25 11.84
CA ALA A 9 0.94 2.99 12.01
C ALA A 9 0.43 1.94 11.01
N LEU A 10 -0.89 1.81 10.85
CA LEU A 10 -1.47 0.86 9.92
C LEU A 10 -1.14 1.20 8.46
N ALA A 11 -1.18 2.49 8.08
CA ALA A 11 -0.78 2.95 6.75
C ALA A 11 0.71 2.71 6.46
N TRP A 12 1.58 2.90 7.46
CA TRP A 12 3.02 2.63 7.35
C TRP A 12 3.30 1.14 7.15
N ASN A 13 2.73 0.28 8.02
CA ASN A 13 2.90 -1.17 7.92
C ASN A 13 2.36 -1.70 6.58
N ALA A 14 1.19 -1.22 6.14
CA ALA A 14 0.65 -1.59 4.83
C ALA A 14 1.59 -1.22 3.68
N ASN A 15 2.23 -0.04 3.75
CA ASN A 15 3.18 0.42 2.74
C ASN A 15 4.48 -0.41 2.72
N GLU A 16 5.06 -0.72 3.89
CA GLU A 16 6.25 -1.56 4.03
C GLU A 16 6.01 -2.97 3.46
N ILE A 17 4.91 -3.62 3.85
CA ILE A 17 4.56 -4.96 3.37
C ILE A 17 4.42 -4.97 1.84
N LEU A 18 3.81 -3.91 1.28
CA LEU A 18 3.67 -3.72 -0.16
C LEU A 18 5.02 -3.58 -0.87
N LEU A 19 5.91 -2.77 -0.32
CA LEU A 19 7.25 -2.54 -0.84
C LEU A 19 8.09 -3.81 -0.80
N GLU A 20 8.17 -4.48 0.36
CA GLU A 20 8.96 -5.70 0.51
C GLU A 20 8.42 -6.84 -0.36
N SER A 21 7.11 -7.05 -0.39
CA SER A 21 6.51 -8.16 -1.14
C SER A 21 6.56 -7.94 -2.67
N SER A 22 6.50 -6.69 -3.13
CA SER A 22 6.57 -6.40 -4.57
C SER A 22 8.01 -6.35 -5.05
N ILE A 23 8.81 -5.48 -4.44
CA ILE A 23 10.17 -5.17 -4.91
C ILE A 23 11.16 -6.20 -4.41
N GLY A 24 11.08 -6.62 -3.14
CA GLY A 24 11.97 -7.64 -2.59
C GLY A 24 11.83 -8.97 -3.33
N THR A 25 10.59 -9.44 -3.52
CA THR A 25 10.32 -10.69 -4.23
C THR A 25 10.70 -10.61 -5.72
N THR A 26 10.41 -9.49 -6.40
CA THR A 26 10.80 -9.33 -7.82
C THR A 26 12.32 -9.34 -7.99
N ARG A 27 13.07 -8.65 -7.11
CA ARG A 27 14.54 -8.61 -7.16
C ARG A 27 15.14 -9.97 -6.89
N ALA A 28 14.67 -10.67 -5.85
CA ALA A 28 15.12 -12.01 -5.53
C ALA A 28 14.84 -13.02 -6.67
N LEU A 29 13.67 -12.90 -7.32
CA LEU A 29 13.34 -13.70 -8.50
C LEU A 29 14.23 -13.37 -9.70
N PHE A 30 14.62 -12.10 -9.88
CA PHE A 30 15.46 -11.67 -10.99
C PHE A 30 16.93 -12.04 -10.81
N GLU A 31 17.45 -12.02 -9.57
CA GLU A 31 18.81 -12.45 -9.22
C GLU A 31 18.99 -13.98 -9.22
N SER A 32 17.89 -14.73 -9.17
CA SER A 32 17.90 -16.19 -9.34
C SER A 32 18.32 -16.57 -10.78
N PRO A 33 19.08 -17.67 -11.00
CA PRO A 33 19.38 -18.19 -12.33
C PRO A 33 18.18 -18.91 -12.96
N TRP A 34 17.02 -18.26 -13.00
CA TRP A 34 15.74 -18.82 -13.48
C TRP A 34 15.79 -19.24 -14.96
N TYR A 35 16.63 -18.57 -15.77
CA TYR A 35 16.83 -18.88 -17.19
C TYR A 35 17.56 -20.21 -17.44
N GLN A 36 18.25 -20.74 -16.43
CA GLN A 36 18.93 -22.04 -16.48
C GLN A 36 18.01 -23.21 -16.09
N HIS A 37 16.83 -22.93 -15.54
CA HIS A 37 15.86 -23.92 -15.12
C HIS A 37 14.88 -24.29 -16.24
N ASP A 38 14.08 -25.34 -15.99
CA ASP A 38 13.08 -25.86 -16.91
C ASP A 38 12.07 -24.79 -17.37
N LYS A 39 11.45 -25.00 -18.55
CA LYS A 39 10.47 -24.08 -19.12
C LYS A 39 9.29 -23.82 -18.19
N ASP A 40 8.91 -24.81 -17.37
CA ASP A 40 7.87 -24.65 -16.35
C ASP A 40 8.28 -23.64 -15.26
N CYS A 41 9.53 -23.73 -14.78
CA CYS A 41 10.08 -22.77 -13.81
C CYS A 41 10.16 -21.35 -14.39
N GLN A 42 10.57 -21.21 -15.66
CA GLN A 42 10.64 -19.91 -16.33
C GLN A 42 9.24 -19.28 -16.45
N TYR A 43 8.23 -20.08 -16.81
CA TYR A 43 6.85 -19.63 -16.86
C TYR A 43 6.35 -19.16 -15.49
N MET A 44 6.63 -19.94 -14.44
CA MET A 44 6.22 -19.63 -13.07
C MET A 44 6.90 -18.37 -12.53
N VAL A 45 8.20 -18.17 -12.81
CA VAL A 45 8.93 -16.95 -12.45
C VAL A 45 8.36 -15.73 -13.18
N ASN A 46 8.08 -15.84 -14.48
CA ASN A 46 7.48 -14.76 -15.25
C ASN A 46 6.07 -14.40 -14.75
N PHE A 47 5.26 -15.41 -14.41
CA PHE A 47 3.94 -15.21 -13.81
C PHE A 47 4.03 -14.51 -12.44
N MET A 48 4.97 -14.92 -11.59
CA MET A 48 5.23 -14.24 -10.31
C MET A 48 5.70 -12.80 -10.52
N LEU A 49 6.57 -12.54 -11.50
CA LEU A 49 7.01 -11.19 -11.85
C LEU A 49 5.83 -10.29 -12.25
N MET A 50 4.92 -10.79 -13.10
CA MET A 50 3.71 -10.06 -13.49
C MET A 50 2.79 -9.79 -12.29
N ARG A 51 2.68 -10.76 -11.36
CA ARG A 51 1.89 -10.60 -10.14
C ARG A 51 2.50 -9.59 -9.16
N CYS A 52 3.82 -9.57 -9.02
CA CYS A 52 4.54 -8.66 -8.12
C CYS A 52 4.51 -7.20 -8.62
N ASN A 53 4.38 -7.00 -9.93
CA ASN A 53 4.18 -5.67 -10.53
C ASN A 53 2.78 -5.07 -10.23
N ARG A 54 1.83 -5.87 -9.74
CA ARG A 54 0.56 -5.36 -9.20
C ARG A 54 0.66 -5.27 -7.68
N PRO A 55 0.93 -4.08 -7.11
CA PRO A 55 0.96 -3.90 -5.67
C PRO A 55 -0.34 -4.41 -5.05
N LEU A 56 -0.21 -5.24 -4.00
CA LEU A 56 -1.32 -5.74 -3.20
C LEU A 56 -1.95 -4.57 -2.44
N THR A 57 -2.77 -3.82 -3.14
CA THR A 57 -3.38 -2.61 -2.64
C THR A 57 -4.49 -2.98 -1.67
N MET A 58 -4.22 -2.85 -0.37
CA MET A 58 -5.20 -3.10 0.66
C MET A 58 -6.26 -1.99 0.59
N SER A 59 -7.36 -2.23 -0.10
CA SER A 59 -8.47 -1.27 -0.22
C SER A 59 -9.45 -1.49 0.93
N ILE A 60 -9.63 -0.49 1.78
CA ILE A 60 -10.60 -0.55 2.89
C ILE A 60 -11.98 -0.12 2.36
N GLY A 61 -12.59 -0.94 1.50
CA GLY A 61 -13.94 -0.73 0.97
C GLY A 61 -14.17 0.68 0.37
N PRO A 62 -15.27 1.40 0.69
CA PRO A 62 -15.52 2.77 0.18
C PRO A 62 -14.53 3.81 0.73
N PHE A 63 -13.73 3.37 1.71
CA PHE A 63 -12.47 3.95 2.16
C PHE A 63 -11.64 4.40 0.97
N GLY A 64 -11.39 3.41 0.10
CA GLY A 64 -10.39 3.30 -0.96
C GLY A 64 -9.03 2.82 -0.42
N LEU A 65 -7.97 3.13 -1.14
CA LEU A 65 -6.64 2.54 -1.00
C LEU A 65 -5.98 2.93 0.35
N MET A 66 -5.62 1.95 1.17
CA MET A 66 -4.98 2.16 2.48
C MET A 66 -3.54 2.65 2.28
N SER A 67 -3.40 3.93 1.99
CA SER A 67 -2.14 4.63 1.85
C SER A 67 -2.10 5.84 2.77
N ILE A 68 -0.88 6.36 2.98
CA ILE A 68 -0.64 7.61 3.73
C ILE A 68 -1.51 8.75 3.22
N ASP A 69 -1.79 8.81 1.91
CA ASP A 69 -2.69 9.79 1.30
C ASP A 69 -4.12 9.75 1.89
N MET A 70 -4.65 8.56 2.19
CA MET A 70 -5.95 8.44 2.85
C MET A 70 -5.94 8.93 4.27
N ALA A 71 -4.93 8.56 5.04
CA ALA A 71 -4.79 9.07 6.39
C ALA A 71 -4.76 10.61 6.38
N LEU A 72 -4.08 11.22 5.40
CA LEU A 72 -4.02 12.67 5.20
C LEU A 72 -5.39 13.25 4.80
N SER A 73 -6.09 12.62 3.86
CA SER A 73 -7.42 13.04 3.42
C SER A 73 -8.45 13.01 4.56
N ARG A 74 -8.40 11.99 5.42
CA ARG A 74 -9.23 11.92 6.64
C ARG A 74 -8.91 13.07 7.60
N LEU A 75 -7.63 13.39 7.77
CA LEU A 75 -7.18 14.51 8.58
C LEU A 75 -7.72 15.84 8.03
N LYS A 76 -7.61 16.06 6.72
CA LYS A 76 -8.15 17.24 6.04
C LYS A 76 -9.65 17.39 6.26
N LEU A 77 -10.41 16.30 6.11
CA LEU A 77 -11.85 16.30 6.38
C LEU A 77 -12.17 16.72 7.83
N SER A 78 -11.42 16.19 8.80
CA SER A 78 -11.59 16.56 10.21
C SER A 78 -11.32 18.05 10.45
N TYR A 79 -10.26 18.58 9.83
CA TYR A 79 -9.91 20.00 9.88
C TYR A 79 -11.00 20.86 9.24
N THR A 80 -11.46 20.49 8.04
CA THR A 80 -12.54 21.19 7.34
C THR A 80 -13.81 21.24 8.17
N CYS A 81 -14.22 20.13 8.80
CA CYS A 81 -15.37 20.12 9.71
C CYS A 81 -15.20 21.12 10.86
N VAL A 82 -14.03 21.12 11.51
CA VAL A 82 -13.76 22.05 12.62
C VAL A 82 -13.78 23.50 12.14
N THR A 83 -13.13 23.82 11.01
CA THR A 83 -13.10 25.17 10.44
C THR A 83 -14.50 25.65 10.04
N VAL A 84 -15.33 24.79 9.43
CA VAL A 84 -16.72 25.14 9.07
C VAL A 84 -17.56 25.39 10.31
N LEU A 85 -17.41 24.57 11.36
CA LEU A 85 -18.12 24.78 12.63
C LEU A 85 -17.69 26.08 13.31
N GLN A 86 -16.39 26.40 13.31
CA GLN A 86 -15.88 27.67 13.83
C GLN A 86 -16.38 28.87 13.02
N ALA A 87 -16.38 28.79 11.69
CA ALA A 87 -16.87 29.85 10.81
C ALA A 87 -18.38 30.10 10.94
N ARG A 88 -19.16 29.13 11.44
CA ARG A 88 -20.61 29.24 11.65
C ARG A 88 -20.99 29.78 13.03
N THR A 89 -20.06 29.86 13.97
CA THR A 89 -20.33 30.21 15.38
C THR A 89 -19.84 31.63 15.74
N GLY A 90 -19.22 32.35 14.79
CA GLY A 90 -18.75 33.74 14.95
C GLY A 90 -19.58 34.75 14.18
#